data_AF-A0A955PXV2-F1
#
_entry.id   AF-A0A955PXV2-F1
#
_cell.length_a   1.000
_cell.length_b   1.000
_cell.length_c   1.000
_cell.angle_alpha   90.00
_cell.angle_beta   90.00
_cell.angle_gamma   90.00
#
_symmetry.space_group_name_H-M   'P 1'
#
loop_
_entity.id
_entity.type
_entity.pdbx_description
1 polymer ?
#
loop_
_entity_poly.entity_id
_entity_poly.type
_entity_poly.pdbx_seq_one_letter_code
_entity_poly.pdbx_strand_id
1 'polypeptide(L)'
;MQLKSAIQKHGFILLFVLLLFSFSSVSYGGNECKIKYGWNTGNSLQGTFKNHANTIYLNTGETKTINQNRMNYVKNLTSQEVKFYLENASDVTLGKNQQNPDVGTYVLAVKLVKAKCLPTSSSSPSFPDVSKTPSPTGPIPIPYPNIGK
;
A
#
# COMPACT_ATOMS: atom_id res chain seq x y z
N MET A 1 56.17 26.42 -8.67
CA MET A 1 55.26 25.69 -7.75
C MET A 1 53.80 25.99 -8.11
N GLN A 2 53.22 25.38 -9.16
CA GLN A 2 51.78 25.57 -9.46
C GLN A 2 51.11 24.35 -10.14
N LEU A 3 51.80 23.22 -10.29
CA LEU A 3 51.26 22.07 -11.04
C LEU A 3 50.69 20.94 -10.17
N LYS A 4 50.81 21.03 -8.83
CA LYS A 4 50.30 19.99 -7.91
C LYS A 4 48.87 20.24 -7.41
N SER A 5 48.32 21.44 -7.58
CA SER A 5 47.03 21.82 -6.97
C SER A 5 45.79 21.47 -7.83
N ALA A 6 45.93 21.41 -9.16
CA ALA A 6 44.78 21.19 -10.05
C ALA A 6 44.27 19.74 -10.08
N ILE A 7 45.16 18.76 -9.91
CA ILE A 7 44.85 17.32 -9.99
C ILE A 7 44.02 16.86 -8.77
N GLN A 8 44.24 17.46 -7.60
CA GLN A 8 43.56 17.06 -6.36
C GLN A 8 42.08 17.46 -6.32
N LYS A 9 41.68 18.56 -6.98
CA LYS A 9 40.28 19.01 -6.99
C LYS A 9 39.38 18.24 -7.97
N HIS A 10 39.94 17.75 -9.08
CA HIS A 10 39.16 17.05 -10.11
C HIS A 10 38.87 15.59 -9.72
N GLY A 11 39.80 14.92 -9.04
CA GLY A 11 39.58 13.56 -8.54
C GLY A 11 38.44 13.46 -7.51
N PHE A 12 38.28 14.49 -6.68
CA PHE A 12 37.25 14.51 -5.64
C PHE A 12 35.84 14.66 -6.21
N ILE A 13 35.67 15.46 -7.27
CA ILE A 13 34.38 15.64 -7.95
C ILE A 13 33.97 14.35 -8.67
N LEU A 14 34.91 13.66 -9.33
CA LEU A 14 34.63 12.38 -9.99
C LEU A 14 34.21 11.30 -8.98
N LEU A 15 34.88 11.24 -7.83
CA LEU A 15 34.55 10.32 -6.74
C LEU A 15 33.16 10.61 -6.15
N PHE A 16 32.81 11.89 -5.99
CA PHE A 16 31.51 12.31 -5.46
C PHE A 16 30.35 12.00 -6.42
N VAL A 17 30.56 12.14 -7.73
CA VAL A 17 29.58 11.74 -8.75
C VAL A 17 29.39 10.22 -8.77
N LEU A 18 30.47 9.43 -8.68
CA LEU A 18 30.39 7.96 -8.57
C LEU A 18 29.66 7.49 -7.29
N LEU A 19 29.87 8.18 -6.17
CA LEU A 19 29.15 7.91 -4.92
C LEU A 19 27.65 8.21 -5.04
N LEU A 20 27.27 9.27 -5.76
CA LEU A 20 25.86 9.61 -6.01
C LEU A 20 25.15 8.57 -6.90
N PHE A 21 25.85 7.96 -7.86
CA PHE A 21 25.31 6.87 -8.69
C PHE A 21 25.19 5.53 -7.95
N SER A 22 25.80 5.38 -6.78
CA SER A 22 25.82 4.11 -6.03
C SER A 22 24.58 3.90 -5.15
N PHE A 23 23.71 4.91 -4.99
CA PHE A 23 22.53 4.82 -4.12
C PHE A 23 21.21 4.53 -4.85
N SER A 24 21.22 4.30 -6.16
CA SER A 24 20.04 3.77 -6.86
C SER A 24 19.93 2.26 -6.67
N SER A 25 19.68 1.84 -5.44
CA SER A 25 19.30 0.46 -5.11
C SER A 25 17.92 0.18 -5.71
N VAL A 26 17.87 -0.29 -6.95
CA VAL A 26 16.65 -0.90 -7.49
C VAL A 26 16.55 -2.28 -6.84
N SER A 27 15.80 -2.37 -5.75
CA SER A 27 15.44 -3.65 -5.14
C SER A 27 14.57 -4.42 -6.13
N TYR A 28 15.19 -5.35 -6.89
CA TYR A 28 14.48 -6.35 -7.65
C TYR A 28 14.03 -7.48 -6.70
N GLY A 29 13.05 -7.17 -5.85
CA GLY A 29 12.30 -8.15 -5.07
C GLY A 29 11.25 -8.81 -5.96
N GLY A 30 11.19 -10.14 -5.97
CA GLY A 30 10.30 -10.88 -6.86
C GLY A 30 8.80 -10.69 -6.54
N ASN A 31 7.99 -10.38 -7.56
CA ASN A 31 6.52 -10.45 -7.64
C ASN A 31 5.77 -10.48 -6.28
N GLU A 32 5.91 -9.41 -5.48
CA GLU A 32 5.38 -9.32 -4.12
C GLU A 32 3.87 -9.05 -4.09
N CYS A 33 3.36 -8.35 -5.10
CA CYS A 33 1.94 -8.08 -5.28
C CYS A 33 1.36 -8.89 -6.46
N LYS A 34 0.23 -9.55 -6.25
CA LYS A 34 -0.56 -10.25 -7.27
C LYS A 34 -1.96 -9.66 -7.32
N ILE A 35 -2.30 -9.07 -8.45
CA ILE A 35 -3.55 -8.34 -8.64
C ILE A 35 -4.38 -9.05 -9.70
N LYS A 36 -5.66 -9.26 -9.43
CA LYS A 36 -6.64 -9.72 -10.42
C LYS A 36 -7.66 -8.63 -10.67
N TYR A 37 -8.00 -8.36 -11.93
CA TYR A 37 -9.04 -7.41 -12.28
C TYR A 37 -9.91 -7.95 -13.41
N GLY A 38 -11.19 -7.56 -13.40
CA GLY A 38 -12.16 -7.94 -14.42
C GLY A 38 -12.75 -6.73 -15.12
N TRP A 39 -13.14 -6.89 -16.38
CA TRP A 39 -13.79 -5.83 -17.16
C TRP A 39 -14.80 -6.40 -18.16
N ASN A 40 -15.71 -5.54 -18.61
CA ASN A 40 -16.72 -5.86 -19.60
C ASN A 40 -16.42 -5.24 -20.96
N THR A 41 -16.73 -6.00 -22.00
CA THR A 41 -16.74 -5.54 -23.40
C THR A 41 -18.08 -5.86 -24.05
N GLY A 42 -18.43 -5.12 -25.10
CA GLY A 42 -19.68 -5.34 -25.85
C GLY A 42 -20.64 -4.15 -25.81
N ASN A 43 -21.72 -4.24 -26.57
CA ASN A 43 -22.64 -3.13 -26.81
C ASN A 43 -23.90 -3.28 -25.94
N SER A 44 -24.18 -2.27 -25.11
CA SER A 44 -25.37 -2.25 -24.24
C SER A 44 -26.67 -2.31 -25.04
N LEU A 45 -26.67 -1.77 -26.26
CA LEU A 45 -27.86 -1.72 -27.13
C LEU A 45 -28.23 -3.07 -27.73
N GLN A 46 -27.30 -4.04 -27.74
CA GLN A 46 -27.51 -5.38 -28.29
C GLN A 46 -27.54 -6.47 -27.19
N GLY A 47 -27.52 -6.07 -25.91
CA GLY A 47 -27.62 -6.98 -24.77
C GLY A 47 -26.42 -7.95 -24.61
N THR A 48 -25.35 -7.79 -25.39
CA THR A 48 -24.22 -8.73 -25.40
C THR A 48 -23.08 -8.15 -24.58
N PHE A 49 -22.93 -8.63 -23.34
CA PHE A 49 -21.78 -8.33 -22.48
C PHE A 49 -20.85 -9.54 -22.39
N LYS A 50 -19.58 -9.35 -22.72
CA LYS A 50 -18.52 -10.33 -22.51
C LYS A 50 -17.65 -9.90 -21.35
N ASN A 51 -17.60 -10.76 -20.33
CA ASN A 51 -16.76 -10.58 -19.16
C ASN A 51 -15.34 -11.08 -19.45
N HIS A 52 -14.35 -10.32 -19.02
CA HIS A 52 -12.93 -10.65 -19.10
C HIS A 52 -12.29 -10.51 -17.73
N ALA A 53 -11.15 -11.18 -17.55
CA ALA A 53 -10.32 -10.99 -16.37
C ALA A 53 -8.85 -11.20 -16.71
N ASN A 54 -7.98 -10.49 -16.00
CA ASN A 54 -6.54 -10.63 -16.12
C ASN A 54 -5.88 -10.57 -14.73
N THR A 55 -4.70 -11.17 -14.63
CA THR A 55 -3.88 -11.16 -13.43
C THR A 55 -2.51 -10.59 -13.76
N ILE A 56 -2.04 -9.64 -12.96
CA ILE A 56 -0.71 -9.04 -13.08
C ILE A 56 0.06 -9.21 -11.79
N TYR A 57 1.38 -9.18 -11.92
CA TYR A 57 2.33 -9.19 -10.82
C TYR A 57 3.08 -7.86 -10.80
N LEU A 58 3.38 -7.38 -9.60
CA LEU A 58 4.15 -6.16 -9.34
C LEU A 58 5.16 -6.43 -8.23
N ASN A 59 6.32 -5.80 -8.33
CA ASN A 59 7.30 -5.75 -7.25
C ASN A 59 6.94 -4.62 -6.26
N THR A 60 7.53 -4.64 -5.07
CA THR A 60 7.33 -3.59 -4.07
C THR A 60 7.66 -2.21 -4.66
N GLY A 61 6.77 -1.24 -4.41
CA GLY A 61 6.92 0.14 -4.87
C GLY A 61 6.64 0.34 -6.36
N GLU A 62 6.55 -0.74 -7.14
CA GLU A 62 6.29 -0.70 -8.58
C GLU A 62 4.89 -0.15 -8.86
N THR A 63 4.79 0.70 -9.88
CA THR A 63 3.53 1.19 -10.42
C THR A 63 3.39 0.74 -11.86
N LYS A 64 2.27 0.10 -12.20
CA LYS A 64 1.98 -0.37 -13.55
C LYS A 64 0.72 0.26 -14.10
N THR A 65 0.85 0.83 -15.29
CA THR A 65 -0.25 1.36 -16.07
C THR A 65 -1.03 0.22 -16.72
N ILE A 66 -2.35 0.27 -16.63
CA ILE A 66 -3.28 -0.77 -17.10
C ILE A 66 -4.25 -0.22 -18.13
N ASN A 67 -4.78 1.00 -17.92
CA ASN A 67 -5.70 1.69 -18.85
C ASN A 67 -6.88 0.84 -19.33
N GLN A 68 -7.53 0.14 -18.40
CA GLN A 68 -8.67 -0.73 -18.72
C GLN A 68 -9.99 -0.05 -18.41
N ASN A 69 -10.87 0.06 -19.41
CA ASN A 69 -12.21 0.63 -19.26
C ASN A 69 -13.24 -0.42 -18.86
N ARG A 70 -14.36 0.07 -18.30
CA ARG A 70 -15.54 -0.72 -17.93
C ARG A 70 -15.18 -1.84 -16.96
N MET A 71 -14.51 -1.45 -15.89
CA MET A 71 -14.11 -2.35 -14.83
C MET A 71 -15.33 -3.00 -14.18
N ASN A 72 -15.17 -4.26 -13.80
CA ASN A 72 -16.14 -5.00 -13.00
C ASN A 72 -15.67 -5.04 -11.55
N TYR A 73 -14.40 -5.40 -11.35
CA TYR A 73 -13.76 -5.48 -10.05
C TYR A 73 -12.24 -5.35 -10.16
N VAL A 74 -11.61 -5.02 -9.04
CA VAL A 74 -10.17 -5.16 -8.79
C VAL A 74 -9.97 -5.95 -7.49
N LYS A 75 -8.98 -6.83 -7.44
CA LYS A 75 -8.73 -7.70 -6.29
C LYS A 75 -7.24 -7.83 -6.04
N ASN A 76 -6.85 -7.72 -4.78
CA ASN A 76 -5.51 -8.03 -4.33
C ASN A 76 -5.48 -9.47 -3.78
N LEU A 77 -4.60 -10.32 -4.30
CA LEU A 77 -4.46 -11.74 -3.91
C LEU A 77 -3.28 -11.98 -2.96
N THR A 78 -2.50 -10.94 -2.67
CA THR A 78 -1.25 -11.00 -1.89
C THR A 78 -1.37 -10.25 -0.58
N SER A 79 -0.45 -10.46 0.35
CA SER A 79 -0.47 -9.84 1.68
C SER A 79 -0.22 -8.33 1.67
N GLN A 80 0.53 -7.84 0.69
CA GLN A 80 0.96 -6.46 0.63
C GLN A 80 -0.12 -5.56 0.05
N GLU A 81 -0.25 -4.34 0.57
CA GLU A 81 -1.29 -3.41 0.13
C GLU A 81 -1.07 -2.94 -1.31
N VAL A 82 -2.15 -2.82 -2.06
CA VAL A 82 -2.13 -2.32 -3.43
C VAL A 82 -3.06 -1.12 -3.54
N LYS A 83 -2.54 -0.01 -4.05
CA LYS A 83 -3.35 1.16 -4.41
C LYS A 83 -3.75 1.11 -5.88
N PHE A 84 -5.05 1.17 -6.14
CA PHE A 84 -5.66 1.23 -7.46
C PHE A 84 -6.11 2.65 -7.74
N TYR A 85 -5.71 3.16 -8.91
CA TYR A 85 -6.08 4.49 -9.36
C TYR A 85 -7.20 4.37 -10.38
N LEU A 86 -8.37 4.90 -10.02
CA LEU A 86 -9.60 4.72 -10.79
C LEU A 86 -10.05 6.07 -11.37
N GLU A 87 -10.49 6.05 -12.62
CA GLU A 87 -11.25 7.16 -13.22
C GLU A 87 -12.74 6.85 -13.08
N ASN A 88 -13.54 7.89 -12.78
CA ASN A 88 -14.99 7.82 -12.52
C ASN A 88 -15.39 7.00 -11.27
N ALA A 89 -14.43 6.75 -10.38
CA ALA A 89 -14.64 6.22 -9.04
C ALA A 89 -13.50 6.71 -8.13
N SER A 90 -13.68 6.60 -6.82
CA SER A 90 -12.60 6.89 -5.88
C SER A 90 -11.48 5.85 -6.00
N ASP A 91 -10.23 6.31 -5.91
CA ASP A 91 -9.08 5.42 -5.71
C ASP A 91 -9.32 4.50 -4.51
N VAL A 92 -8.83 3.26 -4.60
CA VAL A 92 -8.98 2.27 -3.54
C VAL A 92 -7.66 1.64 -3.18
N THR A 93 -7.42 1.45 -1.88
CA THR A 93 -6.29 0.68 -1.37
C THR A 93 -6.83 -0.62 -0.82
N LEU A 94 -6.35 -1.75 -1.34
CA LEU A 94 -6.80 -3.07 -0.93
C LEU A 94 -5.65 -3.82 -0.26
N GLY A 95 -5.94 -4.32 0.94
CA GLY A 95 -5.10 -5.28 1.65
C GLY A 95 -5.32 -6.71 1.17
N LYS A 96 -4.87 -7.67 1.97
CA LYS A 96 -4.83 -9.08 1.61
C LYS A 96 -6.19 -9.65 1.25
N ASN A 97 -6.29 -10.29 0.08
CA ASN A 97 -7.47 -10.99 -0.40
C ASN A 97 -8.74 -10.14 -0.53
N GLN A 98 -8.60 -8.80 -0.45
CA GLN A 98 -9.71 -7.86 -0.58
C GLN A 98 -10.01 -7.57 -2.06
N GLN A 99 -11.28 -7.25 -2.33
CA GLN A 99 -11.80 -6.93 -3.65
C GLN A 99 -12.58 -5.62 -3.59
N ASN A 100 -12.53 -4.82 -4.64
CA ASN A 100 -13.42 -3.69 -4.82
C ASN A 100 -14.15 -3.78 -6.16
N PRO A 101 -15.49 -3.67 -6.18
CA PRO A 101 -16.36 -3.63 -5.01
C PRO A 101 -16.34 -4.96 -4.23
N ASP A 102 -16.58 -4.88 -2.91
CA ASP A 102 -16.61 -6.04 -2.01
C ASP A 102 -17.65 -7.07 -2.44
N VAL A 103 -18.81 -6.58 -2.90
CA VAL A 103 -19.91 -7.37 -3.44
C VAL A 103 -20.35 -6.78 -4.77
N GLY A 104 -20.56 -7.63 -5.77
CA GLY A 104 -21.07 -7.22 -7.08
C GLY A 104 -20.01 -6.68 -8.03
N THR A 105 -20.40 -5.73 -8.88
CA THR A 105 -19.55 -5.13 -9.90
C THR A 105 -19.71 -3.61 -9.91
N TYR A 106 -18.74 -2.86 -10.43
CA TYR A 106 -18.96 -1.45 -10.68
C TYR A 106 -20.16 -1.27 -11.62
N VAL A 107 -21.10 -0.42 -11.21
CA VAL A 107 -22.33 -0.15 -11.96
C VAL A 107 -22.08 0.91 -13.04
N LEU A 108 -21.15 1.83 -12.78
CA LEU A 108 -20.74 2.88 -13.69
C LEU A 108 -19.53 2.45 -14.52
N ALA A 109 -19.29 3.16 -15.63
CA ALA A 109 -18.12 2.97 -16.49
C ALA A 109 -16.85 3.47 -15.78
N VAL A 110 -16.34 2.64 -14.86
CA VAL A 110 -15.07 2.86 -14.15
C VAL A 110 -13.91 2.42 -15.03
N LYS A 111 -12.81 3.17 -15.00
CA LYS A 111 -11.57 2.81 -15.68
C LYS A 111 -10.45 2.63 -14.66
N LEU A 112 -9.74 1.50 -14.76
CA LEU A 112 -8.52 1.27 -14.01
C LEU A 112 -7.34 1.86 -14.79
N VAL A 113 -6.78 2.95 -14.28
CA VAL A 113 -5.67 3.66 -14.93
C VAL A 113 -4.35 2.95 -14.64
N LYS A 114 -4.05 2.73 -13.37
CA LYS A 114 -2.81 2.11 -12.90
C LYS A 114 -2.99 1.46 -11.53
N ALA A 115 -2.07 0.57 -11.17
CA ALA A 115 -1.99 -0.01 -9.84
C ALA A 115 -0.57 0.13 -9.29
N LYS A 116 -0.43 0.37 -7.99
CA LYS A 116 0.85 0.48 -7.28
C LYS A 116 0.90 -0.50 -6.13
N CYS A 117 1.95 -1.32 -6.09
CA CYS A 117 2.27 -2.15 -4.93
C CYS A 117 2.89 -1.25 -3.85
N LEU A 118 2.27 -1.15 -2.69
CA LEU A 118 2.76 -0.30 -1.61
C LEU A 118 3.79 -1.07 -0.78
N PRO A 119 4.86 -0.42 -0.32
CA PRO A 119 5.75 -1.06 0.63
C PRO A 119 4.98 -1.41 1.90
N THR A 120 5.33 -2.54 2.52
CA THR A 120 4.74 -2.95 3.78
C THR A 120 4.98 -1.84 4.78
N SER A 121 3.93 -1.12 5.18
CA SER A 121 4.05 -0.19 6.28
C SER A 121 4.37 -1.04 7.51
N SER A 122 5.62 -0.99 7.97
CA SER A 122 5.94 -1.36 9.34
C SER A 122 5.19 -0.37 10.22
N SER A 123 3.91 -0.64 10.47
CA SER A 123 3.20 -0.04 11.58
C SER A 123 3.97 -0.52 12.81
N SER A 124 4.88 0.32 13.30
CA SER A 124 5.37 0.19 14.65
C SER A 124 4.12 0.05 15.52
N PRO A 125 3.99 -1.01 16.33
CA PRO A 125 2.94 -1.03 17.32
C PRO A 125 3.21 0.16 18.24
N SER A 126 2.51 1.27 18.02
CA SER A 126 2.33 2.28 19.03
C SER A 126 1.48 1.60 20.10
N PHE A 127 2.15 0.91 21.02
CA PHE A 127 1.53 0.47 22.25
C PHE A 127 0.90 1.73 22.87
N PRO A 128 -0.41 1.74 23.16
CA PRO A 128 -0.95 2.81 23.98
C PRO A 128 -0.14 2.81 25.28
N ASP A 129 0.32 3.98 25.70
CA ASP A 129 1.03 4.18 26.95
C ASP A 129 0.07 3.84 28.11
N VAL A 130 -0.05 2.55 28.44
CA VAL A 130 -0.85 2.07 29.58
C VAL A 130 0.03 2.24 30.82
N SER A 131 0.28 3.49 31.19
CA SER A 131 0.90 3.88 32.45
C SER A 131 0.05 4.93 33.16
N LYS A 132 -1.26 4.67 33.27
CA LYS A 132 -2.08 5.28 34.32
C LYS A 132 -2.86 4.20 35.05
N THR A 133 -2.19 3.55 35.99
CA THR A 133 -2.86 2.92 37.12
C THR A 133 -3.59 4.03 37.87
N PRO A 134 -4.94 4.05 37.93
CA PRO A 134 -5.61 4.97 38.83
C PRO A 134 -5.19 4.61 40.25
N SER A 135 -4.48 5.50 40.93
CA SER A 135 -4.26 5.36 42.37
C SER A 135 -5.63 5.29 43.06
N PRO A 136 -5.86 4.32 43.97
CA PRO A 136 -7.11 4.25 44.71
C PRO A 136 -7.18 5.46 45.62
N THR A 137 -7.90 6.49 45.16
CA THR A 137 -8.15 7.71 45.94
C THR A 137 -9.29 7.41 46.89
N GLY A 138 -8.97 6.71 47.98
CA GLY A 138 -9.90 6.53 49.08
C GLY A 138 -9.50 5.38 50.02
N PRO A 139 -9.57 5.58 51.34
CA PRO A 139 -9.49 4.47 52.27
C PRO A 139 -10.64 3.49 52.02
N ILE A 140 -10.29 2.22 51.80
CA ILE A 140 -11.24 1.11 51.69
C ILE A 140 -11.94 0.98 53.05
N PRO A 141 -13.29 1.03 53.13
CA PRO A 141 -13.99 0.82 54.39
C PRO A 141 -13.69 -0.58 54.94
N ILE A 142 -13.04 -0.64 56.10
CA ILE A 142 -12.85 -1.88 56.83
C ILE A 142 -14.20 -2.21 57.49
N PRO A 143 -14.79 -3.40 57.26
CA PRO A 143 -15.99 -3.79 57.97
C PRO A 143 -15.69 -3.81 59.49
N TYR A 144 -16.49 -3.05 60.25
CA TYR A 144 -16.42 -3.06 61.70
C TYR A 144 -16.72 -4.48 62.23
N PRO A 145 -15.97 -4.97 63.23
CA PRO A 145 -16.33 -6.22 63.89
C PRO A 145 -17.68 -6.04 64.58
N ASN A 146 -18.61 -6.94 64.28
CA ASN A 146 -19.93 -6.98 64.88
C ASN A 146 -19.77 -7.44 66.35
N ILE A 147 -19.58 -6.48 67.25
CA ILE A 147 -19.54 -6.73 68.70
C ILE A 147 -20.99 -6.72 69.20
N GLY A 148 -21.55 -7.93 69.33
CA GLY A 148 -22.50 -8.28 70.39
C GLY A 148 -23.98 -8.17 70.08
N LYS A 149 -24.65 -9.33 70.03
CA LYS A 149 -25.45 -9.84 71.17
C LYS A 149 -25.52 -11.36 71.13
#